data_AF-A0A096F941-F1
#
_entry.id   AF-A0A096F941-F1
#
_cell.length_a   1.000
_cell.length_b   1.000
_cell.length_c   1.000
_cell.angle_alpha   90.00
_cell.angle_beta   90.00
_cell.angle_gamma   90.00
#
_symmetry.space_group_name_H-M   'P 1'
#
loop_
_entity.id
_entity.type
_entity.pdbx_description
1 polymer ?
#
loop_
_entity_poly.entity_id
_entity_poly.type
_entity_poly.pdbx_seq_one_letter_code
_entity_poly.pdbx_strand_id
1 'polypeptide(L)'
;MFRLGPVGGYATDASKRVAFPNSQFPTDAFNEFSKQWVPRWAGHEELTLAAYSELIERVGPCIVVAHSQGGGFAVAVAQKHPDLVKAVVVIEPAGMPAFNGFPSCPHLALWGDHIEGHPVWPGYRALADRYWEAANREGFTFDCIDLPNMGISGNSHFPMSDRNSDQVSELIFQWLATMRLSN
;
A
#
# COMPACT_ATOMS: atom_id res chain seq x y z
N MET A 1 -12.35 -6.69 -7.60
CA MET A 1 -12.28 -5.61 -6.58
C MET A 1 -10.94 -5.64 -5.85
N PHE A 2 -10.54 -6.73 -5.18
CA PHE A 2 -9.27 -6.78 -4.42
C PHE A 2 -8.25 -7.83 -4.89
N ARG A 3 -8.35 -8.29 -6.15
CA ARG A 3 -7.45 -9.30 -6.74
C ARG A 3 -7.27 -10.58 -5.90
N LEU A 4 -8.34 -11.03 -5.22
CA LEU A 4 -8.37 -12.36 -4.58
C LEU A 4 -8.66 -13.49 -5.59
N GLY A 5 -9.14 -13.11 -6.79
CA GLY A 5 -9.48 -13.99 -7.88
C GLY A 5 -9.76 -13.20 -9.16
N PRO A 6 -10.02 -13.88 -10.29
CA PRO A 6 -10.29 -13.23 -11.57
C PRO A 6 -11.55 -12.36 -11.53
N VAL A 7 -11.70 -11.48 -12.51
CA VAL A 7 -12.93 -10.71 -12.71
C VAL A 7 -14.11 -11.67 -12.86
N GLY A 8 -15.20 -11.43 -12.12
CA GLY A 8 -16.35 -12.32 -12.09
C GLY A 8 -16.18 -13.57 -11.21
N GLY A 9 -15.01 -13.77 -10.58
CA GLY A 9 -14.75 -14.92 -9.72
C GLY A 9 -15.46 -14.90 -8.36
N TYR A 10 -16.13 -13.80 -8.00
CA TYR A 10 -16.90 -13.73 -6.75
C TYR A 10 -18.34 -14.23 -6.95
N ALA A 11 -18.80 -15.06 -6.01
CA ALA A 11 -20.19 -15.47 -5.89
C ALA A 11 -20.61 -15.45 -4.41
N THR A 12 -21.89 -15.15 -4.15
CA THR A 12 -22.46 -15.23 -2.79
C THR A 12 -22.32 -16.64 -2.22
N ASP A 13 -22.64 -17.65 -3.04
CA ASP A 13 -22.38 -19.05 -2.76
C ASP A 13 -20.86 -19.32 -2.77
N ALA A 14 -20.32 -19.66 -1.60
CA ALA A 14 -18.89 -19.86 -1.42
C ALA A 14 -18.33 -20.99 -2.31
N SER A 15 -19.13 -22.01 -2.63
CA SER A 15 -18.71 -23.13 -3.48
C SER A 15 -18.47 -22.73 -4.94
N LYS A 16 -18.96 -21.56 -5.36
CA LYS A 16 -18.83 -21.04 -6.73
C LYS A 16 -17.77 -19.95 -6.85
N ARG A 17 -17.11 -19.59 -5.75
CA ARG A 17 -16.03 -18.58 -5.78
C ARG A 17 -14.80 -19.17 -6.46
N VAL A 18 -14.16 -18.38 -7.30
CA VAL A 18 -12.96 -18.73 -8.03
C VAL A 18 -11.84 -17.79 -7.61
N ALA A 19 -10.75 -18.37 -7.12
CA ALA A 19 -9.52 -17.66 -6.81
C ALA A 19 -8.50 -17.82 -7.95
N PHE A 20 -7.42 -17.03 -7.92
CA PHE A 20 -6.29 -17.31 -8.79
C PHE A 20 -5.62 -18.63 -8.37
N PRO A 21 -5.19 -19.50 -9.31
CA PRO A 21 -4.59 -20.80 -8.96
C PRO A 21 -3.37 -20.70 -8.04
N ASN A 22 -2.58 -19.62 -8.17
CA ASN A 22 -1.40 -19.35 -7.36
C ASN A 22 -1.69 -18.40 -6.18
N SER A 23 -2.95 -18.08 -5.87
CA SER A 23 -3.27 -17.05 -4.87
C SER A 23 -2.68 -17.37 -3.49
N GLN A 24 -2.00 -16.39 -2.91
CA GLN A 24 -1.51 -16.45 -1.54
C GLN A 24 -2.59 -16.13 -0.52
N PHE A 25 -3.73 -15.54 -0.92
CA PHE A 25 -4.79 -15.20 0.01
C PHE A 25 -5.45 -16.47 0.59
N PRO A 26 -5.68 -16.56 1.91
CA PRO A 26 -6.40 -17.67 2.54
C PRO A 26 -7.91 -17.61 2.24
N THR A 27 -8.31 -18.12 1.07
CA THR A 27 -9.68 -18.04 0.55
C THR A 27 -10.72 -18.76 1.41
N ASP A 28 -10.30 -19.76 2.18
CA ASP A 28 -11.10 -20.45 3.20
C ASP A 28 -11.51 -19.51 4.34
N ALA A 29 -10.69 -18.50 4.65
CA ALA A 29 -10.97 -17.47 5.64
C ALA A 29 -11.72 -16.24 5.09
N PHE A 30 -12.12 -16.24 3.81
CA PHE A 30 -12.72 -15.06 3.17
C PHE A 30 -13.93 -14.49 3.93
N ASN A 31 -14.83 -15.35 4.44
CA ASN A 31 -16.01 -14.88 5.16
C ASN A 31 -15.61 -14.18 6.47
N GLU A 32 -14.63 -14.71 7.21
CA GLU A 32 -14.13 -14.08 8.44
C GLU A 32 -13.41 -12.77 8.13
N PHE A 33 -12.62 -12.74 7.06
CA PHE A 33 -11.99 -11.53 6.56
C PHE A 33 -13.03 -10.45 6.21
N SER A 34 -14.11 -10.81 5.51
CA SER A 34 -15.15 -9.84 5.10
C SER A 34 -15.92 -9.23 6.26
N LYS A 35 -15.97 -9.88 7.43
CA LYS A 35 -16.62 -9.32 8.63
C LYS A 35 -15.90 -8.09 9.19
N GLN A 36 -14.65 -7.85 8.77
CA GLN A 36 -13.86 -6.69 9.17
C GLN A 36 -14.19 -5.45 8.34
N TRP A 37 -14.95 -5.61 7.24
CA TRP A 37 -15.29 -4.49 6.37
C TRP A 37 -16.40 -3.64 6.99
N VAL A 38 -16.16 -2.34 7.03
CA VAL A 38 -17.12 -1.34 7.48
C VAL A 38 -17.49 -0.40 6.33
N PRO A 39 -18.68 0.23 6.35
CA PRO A 39 -19.01 1.26 5.39
C PRO A 39 -17.96 2.38 5.36
N ARG A 40 -17.76 2.99 4.20
CA ARG A 40 -16.95 4.20 4.05
C ARG A 40 -17.88 5.39 3.80
N TRP A 41 -17.69 6.46 4.56
CA TRP A 41 -18.36 7.74 4.34
C TRP A 41 -17.48 8.62 3.45
N ALA A 42 -18.06 9.29 2.46
CA ALA A 42 -17.33 10.21 1.58
C ALA A 42 -16.98 11.53 2.30
N GLY A 43 -15.98 12.26 1.81
CA GLY A 43 -15.60 13.57 2.35
C GLY A 43 -14.86 13.51 3.67
N HIS A 44 -14.26 12.36 4.01
CA HIS A 44 -13.53 12.14 5.25
C HIS A 44 -12.04 12.52 5.15
N GLU A 45 -11.56 12.84 3.94
CA GLU A 45 -10.14 12.94 3.61
C GLU A 45 -9.44 14.04 4.42
N GLU A 46 -10.04 15.23 4.52
CA GLU A 46 -9.47 16.35 5.27
C GLU A 46 -9.39 16.04 6.77
N LEU A 47 -10.49 15.52 7.35
CA LEU A 47 -10.56 15.14 8.76
C LEU A 47 -9.54 14.04 9.10
N THR A 48 -9.40 13.05 8.22
CA THR A 48 -8.45 11.94 8.37
C THR A 48 -7.01 12.46 8.38
N LEU A 49 -6.66 13.35 7.45
CA LEU A 49 -5.31 13.91 7.36
C LEU A 49 -4.97 14.83 8.54
N ALA A 50 -5.95 15.58 9.06
CA ALA A 50 -5.79 16.38 10.28
C ALA A 50 -5.50 15.47 11.49
N ALA A 51 -6.29 14.40 11.66
CA ALA A 51 -6.08 13.44 12.75
C ALA A 51 -4.71 12.75 12.68
N TYR A 52 -4.23 12.37 11.49
CA TYR A 52 -2.89 11.80 11.32
C TYR A 52 -1.78 12.81 11.62
N SER A 53 -1.97 14.08 11.28
CA SER A 53 -1.02 15.15 11.62
C SER A 53 -0.89 15.28 13.13
N GLU A 54 -2.01 15.38 13.86
CA GLU A 54 -1.99 15.44 15.33
C GLU A 54 -1.35 14.19 15.95
N LEU A 55 -1.58 13.00 15.38
CA LEU A 55 -0.97 11.77 15.88
C LEU A 55 0.55 11.80 15.73
N ILE A 56 1.07 12.23 14.57
CA ILE A 56 2.51 12.30 14.32
C ILE A 56 3.19 13.32 15.23
N GLU A 57 2.57 14.49 15.43
CA GLU A 57 3.08 15.49 16.38
C GLU A 57 3.17 14.95 17.81
N ARG A 58 2.22 14.10 18.23
CA ARG A 58 2.22 13.48 19.55
C ARG A 58 3.23 12.34 19.70
N VAL A 59 3.40 11.54 18.65
CA VAL A 59 4.33 10.39 18.65
C VAL A 59 5.78 10.86 18.51
N GLY A 60 6.01 11.94 17.77
CA GLY A 60 7.35 12.40 17.40
C GLY A 60 7.91 11.62 16.21
N PRO A 61 9.24 11.57 16.04
CA PRO A 61 9.91 10.86 14.95
C PRO A 61 9.39 9.44 14.70
N CYS A 62 8.89 9.16 13.50
CA CYS A 62 8.26 7.86 13.20
C CYS A 62 8.41 7.42 11.74
N ILE A 63 8.19 6.12 11.50
CA ILE A 63 7.97 5.53 10.16
C ILE A 63 6.47 5.38 9.94
N VAL A 64 5.97 5.79 8.78
CA VAL A 64 4.55 5.62 8.43
C VAL A 64 4.39 4.48 7.45
N VAL A 65 3.67 3.43 7.85
CA VAL A 65 3.30 2.30 6.99
C VAL A 65 1.81 2.38 6.71
N ALA A 66 1.42 2.34 5.44
CA ALA A 66 0.03 2.45 5.04
C ALA A 66 -0.33 1.52 3.88
N HIS A 67 -1.64 1.25 3.75
CA HIS A 67 -2.18 0.34 2.75
C HIS A 67 -3.28 1.01 1.92
N SER A 68 -3.33 0.69 0.62
CA SER A 68 -4.44 1.09 -0.27
C SER A 68 -4.66 2.60 -0.30
N GLN A 69 -5.87 3.08 -0.01
CA GLN A 69 -6.17 4.52 0.12
C GLN A 69 -5.25 5.21 1.14
N GLY A 70 -4.87 4.49 2.21
CA GLY A 70 -3.93 4.96 3.22
C GLY A 70 -2.61 5.45 2.63
N GLY A 71 -2.17 4.90 1.50
CA GLY A 71 -0.92 5.30 0.85
C GLY A 71 -0.88 6.79 0.53
N GLY A 72 -1.96 7.33 -0.04
CA GLY A 72 -2.04 8.77 -0.33
C GLY A 72 -1.98 9.64 0.91
N PHE A 73 -2.59 9.20 2.02
CA PHE A 73 -2.51 9.89 3.30
C PHE A 73 -1.11 9.84 3.91
N ALA A 74 -0.42 8.70 3.82
CA ALA A 74 0.94 8.57 4.33
C ALA A 74 1.92 9.52 3.61
N VAL A 75 1.80 9.63 2.28
CA VAL A 75 2.60 10.58 1.51
C VAL A 75 2.23 12.04 1.85
N ALA A 76 0.93 12.34 1.95
CA ALA A 76 0.46 13.69 2.28
C ALA A 76 0.90 14.14 3.68
N VAL A 77 0.88 13.23 4.67
CA VAL A 77 1.28 13.57 6.03
C VAL A 77 2.79 13.72 6.14
N ALA A 78 3.57 12.94 5.37
CA ALA A 78 5.02 13.12 5.26
C ALA A 78 5.39 14.48 4.68
N GLN A 79 4.68 14.95 3.64
CA GLN A 79 4.85 16.32 3.10
C GLN A 79 4.60 17.40 4.15
N LYS A 80 3.63 17.20 5.05
CA LYS A 80 3.28 18.15 6.12
C LYS A 80 4.25 18.13 7.30
N HIS A 81 4.86 16.98 7.58
CA HIS A 81 5.70 16.75 8.75
C HIS A 81 7.09 16.20 8.37
N PRO A 82 7.86 16.90 7.52
CA PRO A 82 9.12 16.38 6.97
C PRO A 82 10.19 16.14 8.05
N ASP A 83 10.11 16.83 9.19
CA ASP A 83 11.06 16.65 10.30
C ASP A 83 10.73 15.45 11.19
N LEU A 84 9.47 15.01 11.20
CA LEU A 84 8.99 13.92 12.06
C LEU A 84 8.88 12.60 11.30
N VAL A 85 8.47 12.62 10.03
CA VAL A 85 8.36 11.37 9.26
C VAL A 85 9.72 10.97 8.69
N LYS A 86 10.25 9.86 9.21
CA LYS A 86 11.59 9.35 8.90
C LYS A 86 11.65 8.39 7.72
N ALA A 87 10.53 7.73 7.42
CA ALA A 87 10.35 6.93 6.20
C ALA A 87 8.85 6.67 5.96
N VAL A 88 8.51 6.37 4.70
CA VAL A 88 7.15 6.00 4.29
C VAL A 88 7.16 4.66 3.56
N VAL A 89 6.27 3.75 3.95
CA VAL A 89 6.00 2.50 3.25
C VAL A 89 4.54 2.49 2.81
N VAL A 90 4.29 2.38 1.50
CA VAL A 90 2.95 2.27 0.93
C VAL A 90 2.76 0.91 0.27
N ILE A 91 1.88 0.10 0.84
CA ILE A 91 1.51 -1.22 0.32
C ILE A 91 0.29 -1.05 -0.57
N GLU A 92 0.43 -1.38 -1.85
CA GLU A 92 -0.65 -1.38 -2.84
C GLU A 92 -1.43 -0.04 -2.90
N PRO A 93 -0.78 1.12 -3.06
CA PRO A 93 -1.44 2.42 -2.96
C PRO A 93 -2.54 2.60 -4.03
N ALA A 94 -3.72 3.03 -3.60
CA ALA A 94 -4.88 3.28 -4.48
C ALA A 94 -5.11 4.77 -4.77
N GLY A 95 -4.13 5.62 -4.46
CA GLY A 95 -4.18 7.07 -4.64
C GLY A 95 -2.86 7.73 -4.24
N MET A 96 -2.62 8.93 -4.78
CA MET A 96 -1.49 9.79 -4.44
C MET A 96 -1.99 11.21 -4.20
N PRO A 97 -1.36 11.98 -3.30
CA PRO A 97 -1.75 13.36 -3.07
C PRO A 97 -1.40 14.24 -4.28
N ALA A 98 -1.89 15.48 -4.24
CA ALA A 98 -1.34 16.50 -5.11
C ALA A 98 0.17 16.63 -4.85
N PHE A 99 0.90 16.80 -5.93
CA PHE A 99 2.33 17.01 -5.88
C PHE A 99 2.61 18.45 -5.44
N ASN A 100 3.14 18.64 -4.22
CA ASN A 100 3.39 19.95 -3.61
C ASN A 100 4.79 19.98 -2.95
N GLY A 101 5.80 19.50 -3.68
CA GLY A 101 7.14 19.24 -3.16
C GLY A 101 7.22 17.90 -2.45
N PHE A 102 8.42 17.53 -2.02
CA PHE A 102 8.68 16.22 -1.40
C PHE A 102 9.08 16.29 0.06
N PRO A 103 8.65 15.29 0.84
CA PRO A 103 9.31 14.95 2.08
C PRO A 103 10.77 14.54 1.82
N SER A 104 11.66 14.95 2.71
CA SER A 104 13.09 14.63 2.68
C SER A 104 13.42 13.16 3.01
N CYS A 105 12.40 12.34 3.31
CA CYS A 105 12.60 10.97 3.79
C CYS A 105 12.43 9.91 2.68
N PRO A 106 13.07 8.73 2.83
CA PRO A 106 12.92 7.63 1.88
C PRO A 106 11.49 7.08 1.81
N HIS A 107 11.06 6.70 0.61
CA HIS A 107 9.74 6.12 0.34
C HIS A 107 9.87 4.75 -0.33
N LEU A 108 9.05 3.79 0.10
CA LEU A 108 8.91 2.47 -0.51
C LEU A 108 7.48 2.25 -0.98
N ALA A 109 7.31 1.87 -2.25
CA ALA A 109 6.07 1.28 -2.74
C ALA A 109 6.21 -0.25 -2.83
N LEU A 110 5.20 -0.99 -2.37
CA LEU A 110 5.13 -2.44 -2.50
C LEU A 110 3.89 -2.87 -3.30
N TRP A 111 4.08 -3.71 -4.31
CA TRP A 111 3.04 -4.21 -5.19
C TRP A 111 2.98 -5.75 -5.20
N GLY A 112 1.76 -6.27 -5.08
CA GLY A 112 1.46 -7.69 -5.25
C GLY A 112 1.26 -8.08 -6.72
N ASP A 113 0.61 -9.23 -6.93
CA ASP A 113 0.45 -9.86 -8.24
C ASP A 113 -0.93 -9.53 -8.86
N HIS A 114 -1.15 -9.99 -10.09
CA HIS A 114 -2.41 -9.92 -10.84
C HIS A 114 -2.93 -8.49 -11.07
N ILE A 115 -2.01 -7.53 -11.19
CA ILE A 115 -2.32 -6.12 -11.48
C ILE A 115 -2.82 -5.95 -12.91
N GLU A 116 -2.04 -6.39 -13.90
CA GLU A 116 -2.28 -6.12 -15.33
C GLU A 116 -3.62 -6.66 -15.82
N GLY A 117 -4.06 -7.83 -15.33
CA GLY A 117 -5.30 -8.47 -15.72
C GLY A 117 -6.58 -7.88 -15.10
N HIS A 118 -6.49 -6.86 -14.26
CA HIS A 118 -7.65 -6.25 -13.60
C HIS A 118 -8.04 -4.90 -14.23
N PRO A 119 -9.33 -4.57 -14.38
CA PRO A 119 -9.77 -3.34 -15.07
C PRO A 119 -9.44 -2.02 -14.37
N VAL A 120 -8.98 -2.05 -13.11
CA VAL A 120 -8.78 -0.84 -12.27
C VAL A 120 -7.35 -0.70 -11.76
N TRP A 121 -6.71 -1.80 -11.38
CA TRP A 121 -5.41 -1.77 -10.70
C TRP A 121 -4.25 -1.24 -11.54
N PRO A 122 -4.20 -1.44 -12.88
CA PRO A 122 -3.21 -0.78 -13.73
C PRO A 122 -3.32 0.74 -13.64
N GLY A 123 -4.54 1.28 -13.47
CA GLY A 123 -4.76 2.71 -13.27
C GLY A 123 -4.20 3.24 -11.95
N TYR A 124 -4.40 2.51 -10.85
CA TYR A 124 -3.82 2.86 -9.55
C TYR A 124 -2.29 2.80 -9.57
N ARG A 125 -1.72 1.75 -10.15
CA ARG A 125 -0.27 1.63 -10.30
C ARG A 125 0.30 2.75 -11.16
N ALA A 126 -0.28 3.01 -12.33
CA ALA A 126 0.16 4.11 -13.19
C ALA A 126 0.04 5.50 -12.52
N LEU A 127 -0.95 5.70 -11.63
CA LEU A 127 -1.07 6.92 -10.85
C LEU A 127 0.09 7.07 -9.85
N ALA A 128 0.44 5.98 -9.15
CA ALA A 128 1.58 5.95 -8.24
C ALA A 128 2.91 6.16 -8.98
N ASP A 129 3.11 5.46 -10.10
CA ASP A 129 4.32 5.56 -10.91
C ASP A 129 4.54 7.00 -11.40
N ARG A 130 3.50 7.66 -11.92
CA ARG A 130 3.59 9.08 -12.34
C ARG A 130 3.97 10.02 -11.20
N TYR A 131 3.46 9.77 -9.99
CA TYR A 131 3.79 10.58 -8.82
C TYR A 131 5.28 10.44 -8.47
N TRP A 132 5.80 9.21 -8.45
CA TRP A 132 7.21 8.95 -8.14
C TRP A 132 8.17 9.34 -9.26
N GLU A 133 7.76 9.25 -10.52
CA GLU A 133 8.53 9.80 -11.65
C GLU A 133 8.66 11.32 -11.56
N ALA A 134 7.59 12.01 -11.12
CA ALA A 134 7.67 13.43 -10.84
C ALA A 134 8.63 13.71 -9.67
N ALA A 135 8.67 12.82 -8.66
CA ALA A 135 9.63 12.89 -7.56
C ALA A 135 11.07 12.83 -8.00
N ASN A 136 11.36 11.83 -8.82
CA ASN A 136 12.68 11.58 -9.31
C ASN A 136 13.22 12.77 -10.13
N ARG A 137 12.36 13.44 -10.92
CA ARG A 137 12.73 14.66 -11.65
C ARG A 137 13.15 15.82 -10.75
N GLU A 138 12.72 15.84 -9.49
CA GLU A 138 13.12 16.85 -8.49
C GLU A 138 14.26 16.37 -7.58
N GLY A 139 14.87 15.21 -7.87
CA GLY A 139 16.01 14.68 -7.14
C GLY A 139 15.64 13.79 -5.95
N PHE A 140 14.37 13.37 -5.83
CA PHE A 140 13.92 12.49 -4.75
C PHE A 140 13.93 11.03 -5.20
N THR A 141 14.45 10.17 -4.33
CA THR A 141 14.52 8.72 -4.58
C THR A 141 13.36 8.02 -3.91
N PHE A 142 12.75 7.08 -4.64
CA PHE A 142 11.81 6.11 -4.11
C PHE A 142 12.29 4.71 -4.48
N ASP A 143 11.99 3.75 -3.63
CA ASP A 143 12.20 2.34 -3.90
C ASP A 143 10.87 1.66 -4.23
N CYS A 144 10.95 0.61 -5.04
CA CYS A 144 9.79 -0.18 -5.43
C CYS A 144 10.10 -1.66 -5.25
N ILE A 145 9.28 -2.34 -4.44
CA ILE A 145 9.21 -3.79 -4.38
C ILE A 145 8.03 -4.22 -5.24
N ASP A 146 8.34 -4.82 -6.37
CA ASP A 146 7.38 -5.52 -7.21
C ASP A 146 7.57 -7.01 -6.98
N LEU A 147 6.66 -7.63 -6.21
CA LEU A 147 6.78 -9.02 -5.79
C LEU A 147 6.90 -9.98 -6.99
N PRO A 148 6.06 -9.87 -8.05
CA PRO A 148 6.23 -10.66 -9.27
C PRO A 148 7.61 -10.54 -9.92
N ASN A 149 8.17 -9.33 -10.01
CA ASN A 149 9.51 -9.12 -10.58
C ASN A 149 10.62 -9.78 -9.74
N MET A 150 10.37 -10.05 -8.47
CA MET A 150 11.26 -10.80 -7.57
C MET A 150 11.01 -12.31 -7.57
N GLY A 151 10.11 -12.81 -8.42
CA GLY A 151 9.71 -14.21 -8.46
C GLY A 151 8.73 -14.63 -7.36
N ILE A 152 8.16 -13.67 -6.62
CA ILE A 152 7.16 -13.89 -5.58
C ILE A 152 5.79 -13.67 -6.20
N SER A 153 5.02 -14.74 -6.37
CA SER A 153 3.75 -14.69 -7.11
C SER A 153 2.53 -14.99 -6.23
N GLY A 154 1.37 -14.55 -6.70
CA GLY A 154 0.07 -14.84 -6.10
C GLY A 154 -0.37 -13.90 -5.00
N ASN A 155 0.45 -12.92 -4.63
CA ASN A 155 0.08 -11.94 -3.62
C ASN A 155 -1.14 -11.12 -4.08
N SER A 156 -2.09 -10.96 -3.16
CA SER A 156 -3.34 -10.27 -3.38
C SER A 156 -3.20 -8.76 -3.12
N HIS A 157 -4.32 -8.03 -3.09
CA HIS A 157 -4.31 -6.66 -2.58
C HIS A 157 -3.99 -6.58 -1.07
N PHE A 158 -4.00 -7.69 -0.34
CA PHE A 158 -3.73 -7.74 1.09
C PHE A 158 -2.47 -8.56 1.39
N PRO A 159 -1.25 -8.15 0.98
CA PRO A 159 -0.03 -8.91 1.25
C PRO A 159 0.21 -9.19 2.74
N MET A 160 -0.28 -8.32 3.63
CA MET A 160 -0.21 -8.51 5.09
C MET A 160 -1.15 -9.60 5.62
N SER A 161 -2.09 -10.08 4.81
CA SER A 161 -3.05 -11.14 5.15
C SER A 161 -2.88 -12.39 4.27
N ASP A 162 -1.95 -12.35 3.33
CA ASP A 162 -1.60 -13.48 2.48
C ASP A 162 -0.77 -14.52 3.26
N ARG A 163 -0.77 -15.78 2.81
CA ARG A 163 -0.04 -16.89 3.46
C ARG A 163 1.46 -16.66 3.58
N ASN A 164 2.03 -15.84 2.71
CA ASN A 164 3.45 -15.46 2.72
C ASN A 164 3.68 -14.07 3.33
N SER A 165 2.78 -13.57 4.19
CA SER A 165 2.90 -12.26 4.84
C SER A 165 4.25 -12.05 5.52
N ASP A 166 4.81 -13.09 6.15
CA ASP A 166 6.10 -13.02 6.82
C ASP A 166 7.23 -12.74 5.82
N GLN A 167 7.22 -13.40 4.66
CA GLN A 167 8.16 -13.14 3.56
C GLN A 167 8.05 -11.69 3.07
N VAL A 168 6.83 -11.18 2.91
CA VAL A 168 6.59 -9.79 2.47
C VAL A 168 7.07 -8.80 3.52
N SER A 169 6.80 -9.07 4.81
CA SER A 169 7.22 -8.21 5.91
C SER A 169 8.74 -8.14 6.05
N GLU A 170 9.44 -9.25 5.81
CA GLU A 170 10.89 -9.33 5.85
C GLU A 170 11.53 -8.43 4.77
N LEU A 171 10.95 -8.37 3.57
CA LEU A 171 11.44 -7.46 2.52
C LEU A 171 11.32 -5.98 2.93
N ILE A 172 10.22 -5.61 3.60
CA ILE A 172 10.04 -4.26 4.14
C ILE A 172 11.05 -3.99 5.25
N PHE A 173 11.27 -4.95 6.17
CA PHE A 173 12.26 -4.78 7.24
C PHE A 173 13.68 -4.68 6.70
N GLN A 174 14.04 -5.47 5.69
CA GLN A 174 15.33 -5.37 5.03
C GLN A 174 15.54 -3.99 4.40
N TRP A 175 14.51 -3.47 3.71
CA TRP A 175 14.55 -2.12 3.17
C TRP A 175 14.73 -1.06 4.27
N LEU A 176 13.95 -1.14 5.35
CA LEU A 176 14.08 -0.23 6.49
C LEU A 176 15.46 -0.33 7.16
N ALA A 177 16.05 -1.52 7.24
CA ALA A 177 17.38 -1.73 7.80
C ALA A 177 18.52 -1.11 6.97
N THR A 178 18.29 -0.83 5.68
CA THR A 178 19.25 -0.08 4.86
C THR A 178 19.33 1.39 5.29
N MET A 179 18.29 1.89 5.96
CA MET A 179 18.24 3.27 6.41
C MET A 179 19.00 3.42 7.72
N ARG A 180 19.94 4.36 7.74
CA ARG A 180 20.56 4.85 8.97
C ARG A 180 19.61 5.83 9.67
N LEU A 181 18.46 5.33 10.12
CA LEU A 181 17.51 6.14 10.89
C LEU A 181 18.17 6.47 12.23
N SER A 182 18.68 7.70 12.36
CA SER A 182 19.15 8.22 13.63
C SER A 182 17.96 8.45 14.55
N ASN A 183 18.07 7.98 15.80
CA ASN A 183 17.18 8.37 16.90
C ASN A 183 17.14 9.89 17.08
#